data_AF-A0A923Z1E2-F1
#
_entry.id   AF-A0A923Z1E2-F1
#
_cell.length_a   1.000
_cell.length_b   1.000
_cell.length_c   1.000
_cell.angle_alpha   90.00
_cell.angle_beta   90.00
_cell.angle_gamma   90.00
#
_symmetry.space_group_name_H-M   'P 1'
#
loop_
_entity.id
_entity.type
_entity.pdbx_description
1 polymer ?
#
loop_
_entity_poly.entity_id
_entity_poly.type
_entity_poly.pdbx_seq_one_letter_code
_entity_poly.pdbx_strand_id
1 'polypeptide(L)'
;MSLFKTVPPNVVQSIRAFRVTDLQAEAAQLGQHFLYAYCAEATTKQQVLAIIAEAFHFPRHFGKNFDALADCLTDLAHKAGPQPGFLVVIEQLPNTAKFDKEARETLLDVFRDAADFWAERKIAFRVFYSFQ
;
A
#
# COMPACT_ATOMS: atom_id res chain seq x y z
N MET A 1 23.77 -3.41 -5.26
CA MET A 1 22.94 -3.28 -6.48
C MET A 1 21.60 -2.73 -6.04
N SER A 2 21.04 -1.72 -6.70
CA SER A 2 19.74 -1.16 -6.28
C SER A 2 18.65 -2.21 -6.46
N LEU A 3 17.86 -2.43 -5.41
CA LEU A 3 16.78 -3.42 -5.36
C LEU A 3 15.72 -3.17 -6.46
N PHE A 4 15.55 -1.92 -6.86
CA PHE A 4 14.54 -1.50 -7.84
C PHE A 4 15.05 -1.32 -9.26
N LYS A 5 16.22 -1.89 -9.61
CA LYS A 5 16.78 -1.76 -10.97
C LYS A 5 15.79 -2.17 -12.07
N THR A 6 14.93 -3.14 -11.81
CA THR A 6 13.90 -3.64 -12.74
C THR A 6 12.47 -3.35 -12.27
N VAL A 7 12.29 -2.58 -11.19
CA VAL A 7 10.97 -2.30 -10.61
C VAL A 7 10.56 -0.87 -10.97
N PRO A 8 9.46 -0.68 -11.74
CA PRO A 8 8.97 0.65 -12.08
C PRO A 8 8.74 1.52 -10.83
N PRO A 9 8.88 2.85 -10.93
CA PRO A 9 8.66 3.76 -9.81
C PRO A 9 7.23 3.77 -9.27
N ASN A 10 6.25 3.44 -10.12
CA ASN A 10 4.84 3.39 -9.78
C ASN A 10 4.31 2.02 -10.22
N VAL A 11 4.04 1.14 -9.26
CA VAL A 11 3.65 -0.25 -9.55
C VAL A 11 2.95 -0.88 -8.36
N VAL A 12 1.99 -1.77 -8.65
CA VAL A 12 1.37 -2.67 -7.67
C VAL A 12 1.64 -4.11 -8.10
N GLN A 13 2.46 -4.83 -7.34
CA GLN A 13 2.86 -6.20 -7.70
C GLN A 13 2.92 -7.13 -6.49
N SER A 14 2.88 -8.44 -6.75
CA SER A 14 3.11 -9.42 -5.70
C SER A 14 4.55 -9.34 -5.17
N ILE A 15 4.73 -9.51 -3.86
CA ILE A 15 6.02 -9.42 -3.18
C ILE A 15 7.03 -10.48 -3.64
N ARG A 16 6.57 -11.67 -4.07
CA ARG A 16 7.38 -12.74 -4.68
C ARG A 16 8.75 -12.96 -4.01
N ALA A 17 9.83 -12.56 -4.67
CA ALA A 17 11.22 -12.77 -4.24
C ALA A 17 11.76 -11.65 -3.35
N PHE A 18 11.01 -10.55 -3.18
CA PHE A 18 11.41 -9.45 -2.31
C PHE A 18 11.17 -9.83 -0.85
N ARG A 19 12.14 -9.54 0.01
CA ARG A 19 11.97 -9.66 1.47
C ARG A 19 11.57 -8.30 2.04
N VAL A 20 10.66 -8.31 3.01
CA VAL A 20 10.18 -7.08 3.67
C VAL A 20 11.35 -6.27 4.26
N THR A 21 12.33 -6.94 4.86
CA THR A 21 13.53 -6.31 5.43
C THR A 21 14.35 -5.57 4.38
N ASP A 22 14.46 -6.15 3.18
CA ASP A 22 15.24 -5.56 2.08
C ASP A 22 14.50 -4.35 1.51
N LEU A 23 13.17 -4.45 1.40
CA LEU A 23 12.31 -3.33 1.01
C LEU A 23 12.40 -2.17 2.02
N GLN A 24 12.32 -2.48 3.31
CA GLN A 24 12.46 -1.48 4.37
C GLN A 24 13.82 -0.76 4.32
N ALA A 25 14.90 -1.52 4.14
CA ALA A 25 16.24 -0.96 4.02
C ALA A 25 16.39 -0.07 2.77
N GLU A 26 15.83 -0.48 1.64
CA GLU A 26 15.87 0.33 0.40
C GLU A 26 15.01 1.61 0.55
N ALA A 27 13.83 1.54 1.17
CA ALA A 27 13.04 2.75 1.45
C ALA A 27 13.81 3.75 2.31
N ALA A 28 14.48 3.27 3.37
CA ALA A 28 15.34 4.11 4.20
C ALA A 28 16.51 4.71 3.40
N GLN A 29 17.15 3.94 2.53
CA GLN A 29 18.23 4.41 1.67
C GLN A 29 17.76 5.50 0.69
N LEU A 30 16.54 5.38 0.16
CA LEU A 30 15.95 6.34 -0.78
C LEU A 30 15.29 7.54 -0.07
N GLY A 31 15.21 7.53 1.27
CA GLY A 31 14.49 8.54 2.05
C GLY A 31 12.97 8.50 1.84
N GLN A 32 12.42 7.37 1.38
CA GLN A 32 11.01 7.19 1.09
C GLN A 32 10.24 6.72 2.32
N HIS A 33 8.94 6.99 2.34
CA HIS A 33 8.05 6.43 3.35
C HIS A 33 7.96 4.91 3.20
N PHE A 34 8.18 4.19 4.29
CA PHE A 34 7.93 2.76 4.36
C PHE A 34 6.62 2.52 5.12
N LEU A 35 5.61 2.00 4.42
CA LEU A 35 4.29 1.71 4.99
C LEU A 35 4.08 0.19 4.98
N TYR A 36 3.84 -0.40 6.15
CA TYR A 36 3.78 -1.85 6.30
C TYR A 36 2.53 -2.29 7.06
N ALA A 37 1.71 -3.15 6.44
CA ALA A 37 0.52 -3.72 7.05
C ALA A 37 0.57 -5.26 6.99
N TYR A 38 0.35 -5.92 8.13
CA TYR A 38 0.28 -7.37 8.24
C TYR A 38 -1.15 -7.83 8.51
N CYS A 39 -1.78 -8.46 7.52
CA CYS A 39 -3.23 -8.73 7.51
C CYS A 39 -3.60 -10.18 7.85
N ALA A 40 -2.70 -10.99 8.39
CA ALA A 40 -2.91 -12.43 8.58
C ALA A 40 -4.13 -12.76 9.46
N GLU A 41 -4.43 -11.92 10.46
CA GLU A 41 -5.55 -12.12 11.38
C GLU A 41 -6.87 -11.50 10.88
N ALA A 42 -6.84 -10.72 9.80
CA ALA A 42 -8.06 -10.17 9.24
C ALA A 42 -8.85 -11.25 8.50
N THR A 43 -10.18 -11.23 8.66
CA THR A 43 -11.08 -12.15 7.97
C THR A 43 -12.15 -11.43 7.15
N THR A 44 -12.26 -10.11 7.29
CA THR A 44 -13.30 -9.29 6.67
C THR A 44 -12.72 -8.02 6.05
N LYS A 45 -13.41 -7.45 5.06
CA LYS A 45 -13.06 -6.15 4.48
C LYS A 45 -12.81 -5.06 5.53
N GLN A 46 -13.69 -4.96 6.54
CA GLN A 46 -13.56 -3.94 7.58
C GLN A 46 -12.30 -4.13 8.42
N GLN A 47 -11.92 -5.38 8.75
CA GLN A 47 -10.69 -5.67 9.48
C GLN A 47 -9.45 -5.36 8.65
N VAL A 48 -9.42 -5.75 7.37
CA VAL A 48 -8.32 -5.42 6.46
C VAL A 48 -8.11 -3.90 6.38
N LEU A 49 -9.19 -3.16 6.15
CA LEU A 49 -9.13 -1.70 6.08
C LEU A 49 -8.73 -1.05 7.40
N ALA A 50 -9.15 -1.61 8.55
CA ALA A 50 -8.74 -1.12 9.86
C ALA A 50 -7.24 -1.33 10.11
N ILE A 51 -6.71 -2.51 9.79
CA ILE A 51 -5.27 -2.81 9.92
C ILE A 51 -4.45 -1.86 9.05
N ILE A 52 -4.85 -1.66 7.79
CA ILE A 52 -4.14 -0.73 6.88
C ILE A 52 -4.18 0.70 7.45
N ALA A 53 -5.35 1.16 7.90
CA ALA A 53 -5.48 2.51 8.43
C ALA A 53 -4.64 2.75 9.69
N GLU A 54 -4.59 1.77 10.60
CA GLU A 54 -3.76 1.83 11.81
C GLU A 54 -2.27 1.84 11.45
N ALA A 55 -1.85 0.90 10.61
CA ALA A 55 -0.47 0.75 10.16
C ALA A 55 0.06 2.00 9.43
N PHE A 56 -0.79 2.66 8.65
CA PHE A 56 -0.40 3.83 7.85
C PHE A 56 -0.65 5.14 8.59
N HIS A 57 -1.06 5.07 9.87
CA HIS A 57 -1.35 6.21 10.73
C HIS A 57 -2.38 7.18 10.13
N PHE A 58 -3.43 6.65 9.50
CA PHE A 58 -4.51 7.46 8.96
C PHE A 58 -5.32 8.15 10.07
N PRO A 59 -6.04 9.24 9.75
CA PRO A 59 -6.84 9.97 10.73
C PRO A 59 -7.87 9.09 11.44
N ARG A 60 -8.17 9.42 12.70
CA ARG A 60 -9.15 8.68 13.54
C ARG A 60 -10.54 8.56 12.91
N HIS A 61 -10.91 9.48 12.01
CA HIS A 61 -12.20 9.49 11.30
C HIS A 61 -12.17 8.74 9.95
N PHE A 62 -11.22 7.82 9.75
CA PHE A 62 -11.15 7.00 8.55
C PHE A 62 -12.48 6.30 8.27
N GLY A 63 -13.05 6.51 7.07
CA GLY A 63 -14.39 6.06 6.69
C GLY A 63 -14.59 4.55 6.56
N LYS A 64 -13.53 3.74 6.77
CA LYS A 64 -13.54 2.26 6.71
C LYS A 64 -14.14 1.69 5.42
N ASN A 65 -13.94 2.39 4.30
CA ASN A 65 -14.33 1.95 2.96
C ASN A 65 -13.17 2.20 1.96
N PHE A 66 -13.32 1.72 0.73
CA PHE A 66 -12.28 1.84 -0.29
C PHE A 66 -12.10 3.27 -0.80
N ASP A 67 -13.16 4.08 -0.86
CA ASP A 67 -13.08 5.49 -1.25
C ASP A 67 -12.25 6.29 -0.24
N ALA A 68 -12.49 6.07 1.06
CA ALA A 68 -11.71 6.69 2.13
C ALA A 68 -10.24 6.24 2.11
N LEU A 69 -9.97 4.98 1.70
CA LEU A 69 -8.60 4.51 1.47
C LEU A 69 -7.95 5.27 0.31
N ALA A 70 -8.64 5.40 -0.82
CA ALA A 70 -8.15 6.15 -1.98
C ALA A 70 -7.83 7.60 -1.62
N ASP A 71 -8.72 8.28 -0.91
CA ASP A 71 -8.53 9.66 -0.42
C ASP A 71 -7.32 9.79 0.50
N CYS A 72 -7.11 8.82 1.39
CA CYS A 72 -5.96 8.84 2.31
C CYS A 72 -4.63 8.63 1.58
N LEU A 73 -4.60 7.72 0.60
CA LEU A 73 -3.40 7.40 -0.18
C LEU A 73 -3.01 8.49 -1.17
N THR A 74 -3.96 9.34 -1.58
CA THR A 74 -3.74 10.37 -2.60
C THR A 74 -3.88 11.77 -1.98
N ASP A 75 -5.11 12.25 -1.89
CA ASP A 75 -5.46 13.63 -1.56
C ASP A 75 -4.94 14.09 -0.20
N LEU A 76 -5.13 13.27 0.84
CA LEU A 76 -4.68 13.60 2.19
C LEU A 76 -3.16 13.66 2.29
N ALA A 77 -2.48 12.64 1.76
CA ALA A 77 -1.02 12.58 1.71
C ALA A 77 -0.45 13.73 0.87
N HIS A 78 -1.10 14.10 -0.24
CA HIS A 78 -0.68 15.24 -1.06
C HIS A 78 -0.81 16.57 -0.32
N LYS A 79 -1.92 16.77 0.41
CA LYS A 79 -2.17 17.97 1.23
C LYS A 79 -1.22 18.07 2.45
N ALA A 80 -0.61 16.96 2.87
CA ALA A 80 0.38 16.96 3.96
C ALA A 80 1.75 17.55 3.57
N GLY A 81 1.97 17.87 2.28
CA GLY A 81 3.17 18.53 1.79
C GLY A 81 3.94 17.70 0.75
N PRO A 82 5.17 18.12 0.38
CA PRO A 82 6.02 17.38 -0.55
C PRO A 82 6.29 15.96 -0.05
N GLN A 83 6.07 14.96 -0.92
CA GLN A 83 6.26 13.56 -0.57
C GLN A 83 7.55 13.03 -1.23
N PRO A 84 8.46 12.39 -0.47
CA PRO A 84 9.71 11.82 -1.00
C PRO A 84 9.49 10.55 -1.84
N GLY A 85 8.29 9.97 -1.78
CA GLY A 85 7.92 8.70 -2.39
C GLY A 85 7.53 7.67 -1.34
N PHE A 86 6.93 6.58 -1.81
CA PHE A 86 6.31 5.57 -0.98
C PHE A 86 6.72 4.17 -1.40
N LEU A 87 7.05 3.36 -0.42
CA LEU A 87 7.17 1.92 -0.52
C LEU A 87 6.19 1.29 0.46
N VAL A 88 5.14 0.71 -0.09
CA VAL A 88 4.04 0.09 0.62
C VAL A 88 4.18 -1.43 0.57
N VAL A 89 3.99 -2.09 1.69
CA VAL A 89 3.97 -3.54 1.81
C VAL A 89 2.71 -3.97 2.55
N ILE A 90 1.93 -4.87 1.93
CA ILE A 90 0.72 -5.46 2.52
C ILE A 90 0.88 -6.96 2.51
N GLU A 91 1.13 -7.54 3.68
CA GLU A 91 1.34 -8.98 3.80
C GLU A 91 0.09 -9.72 4.22
N GLN A 92 -0.05 -10.96 3.75
CA GLN A 92 -1.05 -11.92 4.22
C GLN A 92 -2.48 -11.43 4.03
N LEU A 93 -2.78 -10.83 2.87
CA LEU A 93 -4.15 -10.47 2.52
C LEU A 93 -5.04 -11.72 2.56
N PRO A 94 -6.15 -11.68 3.31
CA PRO A 94 -6.92 -12.88 3.57
C PRO A 94 -7.64 -13.39 2.32
N ASN A 95 -7.82 -14.71 2.24
CA ASN A 95 -8.62 -15.34 1.19
C ASN A 95 -9.86 -16.01 1.80
N THR A 96 -10.76 -15.19 2.34
CA THR A 96 -11.99 -15.64 3.02
C THR A 96 -13.22 -15.25 2.20
N ALA A 97 -14.38 -15.87 2.49
CA ALA A 97 -15.65 -15.48 1.87
C ALA A 97 -16.09 -14.04 2.20
N LYS A 98 -15.60 -13.45 3.31
CA LYS A 98 -15.91 -12.06 3.71
C LYS A 98 -14.86 -11.05 3.22
N PHE A 99 -13.85 -11.53 2.49
CA PHE A 99 -12.88 -10.75 1.75
C PHE A 99 -12.50 -11.53 0.50
N ASP A 100 -13.49 -11.68 -0.38
CA ASP A 100 -13.43 -12.52 -1.56
C ASP A 100 -12.53 -11.93 -2.65
N LYS A 101 -12.50 -12.60 -3.81
CA LYS A 101 -11.66 -12.18 -4.94
C LYS A 101 -12.02 -10.77 -5.40
N GLU A 102 -13.30 -10.42 -5.46
CA GLU A 102 -13.74 -9.09 -5.89
C GLU A 102 -13.22 -8.03 -4.93
N ALA A 103 -13.43 -8.20 -3.62
CA ALA A 103 -12.93 -7.27 -2.62
C ALA A 103 -11.40 -7.11 -2.65
N ARG A 104 -10.65 -8.19 -2.95
CA ARG A 104 -9.20 -8.13 -3.12
C ARG A 104 -8.78 -7.35 -4.35
N GLU A 105 -9.40 -7.61 -5.49
CA GLU A 105 -9.10 -6.85 -6.71
C GLU A 105 -9.46 -5.37 -6.53
N THR A 106 -10.61 -5.05 -5.93
CA THR A 106 -10.96 -3.65 -5.63
C THR A 106 -9.94 -2.98 -4.71
N LEU A 107 -9.45 -3.68 -3.68
CA LEU A 107 -8.38 -3.14 -2.84
C LEU A 107 -7.12 -2.85 -3.66
N LEU A 108 -6.71 -3.79 -4.54
CA LEU A 108 -5.53 -3.61 -5.38
C LEU A 108 -5.71 -2.51 -6.43
N ASP A 109 -6.91 -2.36 -6.98
CA ASP A 109 -7.26 -1.27 -7.90
C ASP A 109 -7.11 0.09 -7.24
N VAL A 110 -7.56 0.26 -5.98
CA VAL A 110 -7.33 1.50 -5.22
C VAL A 110 -5.84 1.84 -5.12
N PHE A 111 -4.98 0.84 -4.90
CA PHE A 111 -3.53 1.07 -4.87
C PHE A 111 -2.94 1.37 -6.26
N ARG A 112 -3.53 0.82 -7.33
CA ARG A 112 -3.11 1.09 -8.72
C ARG A 112 -3.47 2.53 -9.10
N ASP A 113 -4.69 2.96 -8.81
CA ASP A 113 -5.15 4.33 -9.02
C ASP A 113 -4.29 5.33 -8.22
N ALA A 114 -3.94 4.99 -6.97
CA ALA A 114 -2.99 5.79 -6.20
C ALA A 114 -1.60 5.84 -6.84
N ALA A 115 -1.10 4.71 -7.37
CA ALA A 115 0.18 4.67 -8.07
C ALA A 115 0.19 5.60 -9.29
N ASP A 116 -0.88 5.61 -10.08
CA ASP A 116 -1.04 6.49 -11.24
C ASP A 116 -1.14 7.97 -10.83
N PHE A 117 -1.92 8.27 -9.79
CA PHE A 117 -2.01 9.63 -9.22
C PHE A 117 -0.63 10.20 -8.83
N TRP A 118 0.23 9.38 -8.22
CA TRP A 118 1.58 9.79 -7.84
C TRP A 118 2.53 9.84 -9.04
N ALA A 119 2.32 9.00 -10.06
CA ALA A 119 3.13 9.00 -11.28
C ALA A 119 2.99 10.33 -12.05
N GLU A 120 1.78 10.86 -12.18
CA GLU A 120 1.51 12.18 -12.78
C GLU A 120 2.29 13.30 -12.09
N ARG A 121 2.54 13.15 -10.78
CA ARG A 121 3.27 14.09 -9.93
C ARG A 121 4.77 13.78 -9.84
N LYS A 122 5.26 12.78 -10.58
CA LYS A 122 6.64 12.29 -10.57
C LYS A 122 7.13 11.84 -9.19
N ILE A 123 6.22 11.30 -8.39
CA ILE A 123 6.50 10.75 -7.06
C ILE A 123 6.40 9.23 -7.16
N ALA A 124 7.45 8.54 -6.72
CA ALA A 124 7.46 7.08 -6.74
C ALA A 124 6.46 6.52 -5.72
N PHE A 125 5.68 5.53 -6.12
CA PHE A 125 4.70 4.84 -5.28
C PHE A 125 4.70 3.35 -5.64
N ARG A 126 5.44 2.55 -4.86
CA ARG A 126 5.58 1.11 -5.10
C ARG A 126 4.81 0.33 -4.05
N VAL A 127 3.95 -0.57 -4.48
CA VAL A 127 3.17 -1.44 -3.60
C VAL A 127 3.53 -2.89 -3.85
N PHE A 128 3.86 -3.60 -2.78
CA PHE A 128 4.11 -5.03 -2.75
C PHE A 128 3.06 -5.71 -1.90
N TYR A 129 2.42 -6.76 -2.43
CA TYR A 129 1.40 -7.50 -1.70
C TYR A 129 1.63 -9.01 -1.68
N SER A 130 1.13 -9.69 -0.65
CA SER A 130 1.00 -11.15 -0.63
C SER A 130 -0.39 -11.57 -0.18
N PHE A 131 -0.83 -12.73 -0.64
CA PHE A 131 -2.03 -13.40 -0.15
C PHE A 131 -1.63 -14.49 0.86
N GLN A 132 -2.58 -14.90 1.70
CA GLN A 132 -2.49 -16.11 2.52
C GLN A 132 -2.43 -17.38 1.65
#